data_AF-A0A820GDD6-F1
#
_entry.id   AF-A0A820GDD6-F1
#
_cell.length_a   1.000
_cell.length_b   1.000
_cell.length_c   1.000
_cell.angle_alpha   90.00
_cell.angle_beta   90.00
_cell.angle_gamma   90.00
#
_symmetry.space_group_name_H-M   'P 1'
#
loop_
_entity.id
_entity.type
_entity.pdbx_description
1 polymer ?
#
loop_
_entity_poly.entity_id
_entity_poly.type
_entity_poly.pdbx_seq_one_letter_code
_entity_poly.pdbx_strand_id
1 'polypeptide(L)'
;IIDCPQMPESEKEKFGIRIGWSNLSSGLHALQLGEFNDSFAYASAGKKLSTTNTEFIEDTYGESFGLSDVIACYIDFGDDDNLIRISFTKNGEDYGQAFEFSKTNSIEFYPHILVKNVKFECNFGQIETPWSEIKSEYIFVQNIPLSDRIRTCEPILEKNQCEIILLSGLNGSGKTTWAKKYIEENPKKDFNLLNIEYVLSKMTIDGKLPVIKDRNDGLMLRVNICLQKLIEIAAQRRRNFIIDHVNITRETQSKRQRLFTGYQRIGVAIIPDEDELKRRIEKLEKNENITIPLQWIKEAKAKFNFPQKSTSLEDVIYPELSYDDAKLVYDKIRRDYDQYRSSSRSDRHDDYHSSRNNNNNSRNRYDDRDRRSGDRDRDRERNRDRYARSRSRDRDRRTSREDSRFSSSHRNDNYRGGYSRGGG
;
A
#
# COMPACT_ATOMS: atom_id res chain seq x y z
N ILE A 1 19.74 -2.98 16.01
CA ILE A 1 18.76 -1.89 15.81
C ILE A 1 19.08 -1.18 14.51
N ILE A 2 18.08 -0.87 13.69
CA ILE A 2 18.23 -0.11 12.44
C ILE A 2 17.81 1.33 12.73
N ASP A 3 18.72 2.27 12.56
CA ASP A 3 18.36 3.68 12.70
C ASP A 3 17.49 4.14 11.53
N CYS A 4 16.41 4.86 11.84
CA CYS A 4 15.45 5.34 10.85
C CYS A 4 15.34 6.87 11.01
N PRO A 5 16.18 7.64 10.28
CA PRO A 5 16.36 9.08 10.50
C PRO A 5 15.12 9.95 10.16
N GLN A 6 14.05 9.35 9.64
CA GLN A 6 12.81 10.03 9.26
C GLN A 6 11.65 9.77 10.25
N MET A 7 11.89 9.18 11.42
CA MET A 7 10.82 8.97 12.40
C MET A 7 10.42 10.27 13.10
N PRO A 8 9.11 10.48 13.35
CA PRO A 8 8.65 11.62 14.14
C PRO A 8 9.26 11.61 15.54
N GLU A 9 9.61 12.78 16.08
CA GLU A 9 10.11 12.90 17.45
C GLU A 9 9.12 12.39 18.50
N SER A 10 7.83 12.40 18.19
CA SER A 10 6.75 11.87 19.04
C SER A 10 6.71 10.34 19.12
N GLU A 11 7.46 9.63 18.29
CA GLU A 11 7.51 8.16 18.27
C GLU A 11 8.28 7.63 19.49
N LYS A 12 7.55 7.08 20.45
CA LYS A 12 8.14 6.53 21.68
C LYS A 12 8.84 5.19 21.45
N GLU A 13 8.26 4.32 20.62
CA GLU A 13 8.80 2.99 20.31
C GLU A 13 9.54 2.98 18.97
N LYS A 14 10.75 3.52 18.94
CA LYS A 14 11.57 3.65 17.72
C LYS A 14 11.94 2.30 17.09
N PHE A 15 12.05 1.26 17.91
CA PHE A 15 12.34 -0.11 17.51
C PHE A 15 11.51 -1.05 18.36
N GLY A 16 11.23 -2.24 17.84
CA GLY A 16 10.46 -3.24 18.56
C GLY A 16 10.49 -4.57 17.85
N ILE A 17 10.36 -5.63 18.63
CA ILE A 17 10.18 -6.99 18.13
C ILE A 17 9.13 -7.69 19.00
N ARG A 18 8.22 -8.42 18.35
CA ARG A 18 7.35 -9.39 18.98
C ARG A 18 7.67 -10.75 18.39
N ILE A 19 7.72 -11.76 19.25
CA ILE A 19 8.01 -13.14 18.89
C ILE A 19 7.01 -14.08 19.55
N GLY A 20 6.66 -15.17 18.89
CA GLY A 20 5.78 -16.16 19.47
C GLY A 20 5.13 -17.02 18.40
N TRP A 21 3.85 -17.32 18.59
CA TRP A 21 3.12 -18.32 17.83
C TRP A 21 1.80 -17.75 17.36
N SER A 22 1.41 -18.13 16.14
CA SER A 22 0.10 -17.80 15.60
C SER A 22 -0.50 -18.99 14.87
N ASN A 23 -1.82 -19.08 14.84
CA ASN A 23 -2.56 -20.00 13.98
C ASN A 23 -3.05 -19.26 12.71
N LEU A 24 -3.16 -19.99 11.59
CA LEU A 24 -3.56 -19.41 10.28
C LEU A 24 -5.08 -19.35 10.07
N SER A 25 -5.90 -19.85 11.00
CA SER A 25 -7.37 -19.88 10.94
C SER A 25 -7.97 -18.48 10.77
N SER A 26 -7.32 -17.47 11.34
CA SER A 26 -7.66 -16.05 11.15
C SER A 26 -7.28 -15.50 9.75
N GLY A 27 -6.73 -16.34 8.88
CA GLY A 27 -6.28 -16.05 7.53
C GLY A 27 -4.85 -15.48 7.47
N LEU A 28 -4.21 -15.58 6.30
CA LEU A 28 -2.88 -14.99 6.01
C LEU A 28 -2.83 -13.45 6.12
N HIS A 29 -3.96 -12.81 6.40
CA HIS A 29 -4.13 -11.37 6.60
C HIS A 29 -3.87 -10.94 8.05
N ALA A 30 -3.75 -11.91 8.96
CA ALA A 30 -3.49 -11.71 10.38
C ALA A 30 -1.98 -11.55 10.66
N LEU A 31 -1.43 -10.40 10.29
CA LEU A 31 0.02 -10.12 10.38
C LEU A 31 0.45 -9.40 11.67
N GLN A 32 -0.49 -8.97 12.51
CA GLN A 32 -0.18 -8.23 13.75
C GLN A 32 -0.08 -9.21 14.91
N LEU A 33 1.12 -9.75 15.13
CA LEU A 33 1.37 -10.73 16.19
C LEU A 33 0.89 -10.22 17.56
N GLY A 34 -0.07 -10.95 18.14
CA GLY A 34 -0.73 -10.66 19.42
C GLY A 34 -2.08 -9.92 19.30
N GLU A 35 -2.44 -9.42 18.11
CA GLU A 35 -3.63 -8.57 17.89
C GLU A 35 -4.79 -9.30 17.17
N PHE A 36 -4.74 -10.63 17.12
CA PHE A 36 -5.82 -11.46 16.60
C PHE A 36 -5.92 -12.76 17.40
N ASN A 37 -7.07 -13.42 17.31
CA ASN A 37 -7.32 -14.68 18.02
C ASN A 37 -6.29 -15.73 17.64
N ASP A 38 -5.91 -16.58 18.61
CA ASP A 38 -4.89 -17.62 18.44
C ASP A 38 -3.52 -17.06 18.01
N SER A 39 -3.22 -15.82 18.40
CA SER A 39 -1.90 -15.19 18.28
C SER A 39 -1.36 -14.80 19.64
N PHE A 40 -0.18 -15.33 19.96
CA PHE A 40 0.44 -15.20 21.27
C PHE A 40 1.85 -14.66 21.11
N ALA A 41 2.11 -13.52 21.73
CA ALA A 41 3.33 -12.76 21.52
C ALA A 41 4.03 -12.45 22.84
N TYR A 42 5.35 -12.48 22.81
CA TYR A 42 6.22 -11.83 23.79
C TYR A 42 6.95 -10.66 23.09
N ALA A 43 6.76 -9.46 23.61
CA ALA A 43 7.34 -8.23 23.06
C ALA A 43 8.62 -7.83 23.80
N SER A 44 9.52 -7.15 23.07
CA SER A 44 10.77 -6.59 23.61
C SER A 44 10.60 -5.66 24.81
N ALA A 45 9.38 -5.17 25.05
CA ALA A 45 9.02 -4.37 26.23
C ALA A 45 8.79 -5.20 27.52
N GLY A 46 8.95 -6.53 27.50
CA GLY A 46 8.72 -7.39 28.66
C GLY A 46 7.25 -7.81 28.85
N LYS A 47 6.44 -7.69 27.79
CA LYS A 47 5.00 -7.89 27.85
C LYS A 47 4.55 -9.05 27.00
N LYS A 48 3.53 -9.77 27.47
CA LYS A 48 2.81 -10.77 26.69
C LYS A 48 1.56 -10.16 26.08
N LEU A 49 1.26 -10.50 24.83
CA LEU A 49 0.15 -9.93 24.07
C LEU A 49 -0.66 -11.05 23.43
N SER A 50 -1.98 -10.92 23.52
CA SER A 50 -2.94 -11.82 22.86
C SER A 50 -4.26 -11.12 22.64
N THR A 51 -5.11 -11.69 21.80
CA THR A 51 -6.49 -11.22 21.66
C THR A 51 -7.44 -12.38 21.94
N THR A 52 -8.38 -12.15 22.86
CA THR A 52 -9.39 -13.13 23.26
C THR A 52 -10.75 -12.48 23.20
N ASN A 53 -11.73 -13.12 22.54
CA ASN A 53 -13.08 -12.57 22.38
C ASN A 53 -13.09 -11.13 21.83
N THR A 54 -12.21 -10.82 20.86
CA THR A 54 -12.02 -9.48 20.26
C THR A 54 -11.45 -8.41 21.19
N GLU A 55 -11.06 -8.77 22.41
CA GLU A 55 -10.38 -7.89 23.35
C GLU A 55 -8.86 -8.11 23.27
N PHE A 56 -8.13 -7.03 23.02
CA PHE A 56 -6.67 -7.02 23.04
C PHE A 56 -6.18 -6.95 24.49
N ILE A 57 -5.36 -7.93 24.87
CA ILE A 57 -4.83 -8.11 26.22
C ILE A 57 -3.32 -7.93 26.18
N GLU A 58 -2.81 -7.12 27.10
CA GLU A 58 -1.41 -6.80 27.25
C GLU A 58 -1.03 -6.83 28.73
N ASP A 59 -0.21 -7.80 29.11
CA ASP A 59 0.20 -8.02 30.51
C ASP A 59 1.73 -8.05 30.64
N THR A 60 2.24 -7.64 31.80
CA THR A 60 3.63 -7.88 32.17
C THR A 60 3.87 -9.39 32.29
N TYR A 61 4.98 -9.88 31.75
CA TYR A 61 5.30 -11.31 31.79
C TYR A 61 6.76 -11.59 32.17
N GLY A 62 7.69 -10.97 31.45
CA GLY A 62 9.13 -11.15 31.68
C GLY A 62 9.86 -9.82 31.59
N GLU A 63 11.17 -9.85 31.43
CA GLU A 63 11.95 -8.64 31.28
C GLU A 63 11.90 -8.06 29.87
N SER A 64 12.22 -6.76 29.72
CA SER A 64 12.55 -6.21 28.42
C SER A 64 13.81 -6.84 27.85
N PHE A 65 13.90 -6.94 26.52
CA PHE A 65 15.05 -7.48 25.82
C PHE A 65 15.42 -6.66 24.58
N GLY A 66 16.69 -6.74 24.17
CA GLY A 66 17.26 -5.88 23.14
C GLY A 66 18.44 -6.50 22.40
N LEU A 67 19.47 -5.68 22.15
CA LEU A 67 20.63 -6.11 21.36
C LEU A 67 21.36 -7.25 22.08
N SER A 68 21.69 -8.30 21.32
CA SER A 68 22.43 -9.48 21.79
C SER A 68 21.67 -10.43 22.74
N ASP A 69 20.42 -10.12 23.10
CA ASP A 69 19.60 -11.06 23.86
C ASP A 69 19.14 -12.22 22.96
N VAL A 70 19.18 -13.43 23.52
CA VAL A 70 18.66 -14.65 22.91
C VAL A 70 17.32 -14.97 23.54
N ILE A 71 16.26 -15.05 22.73
CA ILE A 71 14.96 -15.50 23.21
C ILE A 71 14.62 -16.84 22.58
N ALA A 72 14.25 -17.82 23.41
CA ALA A 72 13.67 -19.07 22.95
C ALA A 72 12.17 -19.09 23.21
N CYS A 73 11.40 -19.55 22.22
CA CYS A 73 9.94 -19.65 22.27
C CYS A 73 9.55 -21.11 22.32
N TYR A 74 8.76 -21.50 23.31
CA TYR A 74 8.32 -22.88 23.52
C TYR A 74 6.81 -22.96 23.32
N ILE A 75 6.36 -24.08 22.76
CA ILE A 75 4.95 -24.45 22.70
C ILE A 75 4.82 -25.93 23.01
N ASP A 76 4.00 -26.24 23.99
CA ASP A 76 3.57 -27.59 24.36
C ASP A 76 2.11 -27.75 23.93
N PHE A 77 1.82 -28.83 23.20
CA PHE A 77 0.49 -29.13 22.67
C PHE A 77 -0.39 -29.95 23.61
N GLY A 78 0.09 -30.23 24.83
CA GLY A 78 -0.68 -30.79 25.94
C GLY A 78 -1.25 -32.17 25.62
N ASP A 79 -0.41 -33.09 25.14
CA ASP A 79 -0.86 -34.44 24.76
C ASP A 79 -1.48 -35.22 25.93
N ASP A 80 -1.14 -34.84 27.18
CA ASP A 80 -1.63 -35.50 28.40
C ASP A 80 -2.91 -34.89 28.99
N ASP A 81 -3.15 -33.58 28.82
CA ASP A 81 -4.22 -32.84 29.51
C ASP A 81 -5.05 -31.89 28.63
N ASN A 82 -4.82 -31.90 27.31
CA ASN A 82 -5.45 -31.03 26.32
C ASN A 82 -5.26 -29.52 26.59
N LEU A 83 -4.21 -29.11 27.31
CA LEU A 83 -3.87 -27.71 27.52
C LEU A 83 -2.64 -27.32 26.70
N ILE A 84 -2.80 -26.37 25.79
CA ILE A 84 -1.69 -25.79 25.04
C ILE A 84 -1.01 -24.76 25.95
N ARG A 85 0.32 -24.88 26.07
CA ARG A 85 1.14 -24.01 26.92
C ARG A 85 2.21 -23.33 26.10
N ILE A 86 2.33 -22.02 26.26
CA ILE A 86 3.39 -21.23 25.63
C ILE A 86 4.23 -20.58 26.73
N SER A 87 5.55 -20.70 26.61
CA SER A 87 6.52 -20.07 27.51
C SER A 87 7.71 -19.53 26.73
N PHE A 88 8.47 -18.65 27.35
CA PHE A 88 9.64 -18.03 26.75
C PHE A 88 10.80 -17.99 27.75
N THR A 89 12.02 -18.11 27.24
CA THR A 89 13.24 -17.91 28.04
C THR A 89 14.08 -16.79 27.44
N LYS A 90 14.70 -15.95 28.27
CA LYS A 90 15.70 -14.96 27.86
C LYS A 90 17.08 -15.40 28.34
N ASN A 91 18.02 -15.58 27.41
CA ASN A 91 19.38 -16.03 27.68
C ASN A 91 19.44 -17.31 28.54
N GLY A 92 18.45 -18.20 28.38
CA GLY A 92 18.31 -19.44 29.14
C GLY A 92 17.49 -19.32 30.45
N GLU A 93 17.22 -18.11 30.93
CA GLU A 93 16.38 -17.89 32.11
C GLU A 93 14.89 -18.04 31.76
N ASP A 94 14.16 -18.84 32.54
CA ASP A 94 12.74 -19.13 32.33
C ASP A 94 11.83 -18.19 33.14
N TYR A 95 10.90 -17.53 32.45
CA TYR A 95 9.89 -16.66 33.06
C TYR A 95 8.57 -17.37 33.36
N GLY A 96 8.54 -18.71 33.22
CA GLY A 96 7.37 -19.53 33.49
C GLY A 96 6.35 -19.46 32.36
N GLN A 97 5.12 -19.85 32.64
CA GLN A 97 4.09 -19.96 31.62
C GLN A 97 3.52 -18.59 31.21
N ALA A 98 3.59 -18.25 29.92
CA ALA A 98 3.01 -17.03 29.39
C ALA A 98 1.51 -17.19 29.11
N PHE A 99 1.14 -18.30 28.47
CA PHE A 99 -0.22 -18.59 28.04
C PHE A 99 -0.59 -20.04 28.31
N GLU A 100 -1.85 -20.25 28.67
CA GLU A 100 -2.49 -21.55 28.83
C GLU A 100 -3.91 -21.49 28.28
N PHE A 101 -4.28 -22.43 27.42
CA PHE A 101 -5.64 -22.51 26.88
C PHE A 101 -5.97 -23.93 26.41
N SER A 102 -7.26 -24.27 26.42
CA SER A 102 -7.72 -25.60 26.00
C SER A 102 -7.58 -25.81 24.50
N LYS A 103 -7.11 -27.00 24.12
CA LYS A 103 -7.08 -27.50 22.75
C LYS A 103 -8.50 -27.78 22.29
N THR A 104 -9.15 -26.81 21.65
CA THR A 104 -10.56 -26.95 21.22
C THR A 104 -10.69 -27.72 19.90
N ASN A 105 -9.65 -27.79 19.06
CA ASN A 105 -9.59 -28.51 17.78
C ASN A 105 -8.14 -28.89 17.40
N SER A 106 -7.92 -29.51 16.23
CA SER A 106 -6.58 -29.54 15.61
C SER A 106 -6.19 -28.10 15.26
N ILE A 107 -5.31 -27.52 16.06
CA ILE A 107 -4.84 -26.15 15.93
C ILE A 107 -3.36 -26.22 15.57
N GLU A 108 -3.01 -25.81 14.36
CA GLU A 108 -1.63 -25.72 13.90
C GLU A 108 -1.03 -24.36 14.24
N PHE A 109 0.18 -24.33 14.79
CA PHE A 109 0.88 -23.08 15.03
C PHE A 109 2.10 -22.95 14.12
N TYR A 110 2.39 -21.73 13.71
CA TYR A 110 3.66 -21.36 13.08
C TYR A 110 4.41 -20.38 13.96
N PRO A 111 5.76 -20.44 13.98
CA PRO A 111 6.57 -19.39 14.55
C PRO A 111 6.27 -18.06 13.84
N HIS A 112 5.93 -17.03 14.61
CA HIS A 112 5.61 -15.71 14.10
C HIS A 112 6.55 -14.68 14.74
N ILE A 113 7.11 -13.81 13.90
CA ILE A 113 7.98 -12.73 14.30
C ILE A 113 7.49 -11.45 13.62
N LEU A 114 7.19 -10.43 14.42
CA LEU A 114 6.84 -9.08 13.97
C LEU A 114 7.98 -8.14 14.36
N VAL A 115 8.48 -7.36 13.40
CA VAL A 115 9.64 -6.48 13.61
C VAL A 115 9.38 -5.05 13.17
N LYS A 116 9.95 -4.13 13.93
CA LYS A 116 10.02 -2.70 13.63
C LYS A 116 11.45 -2.23 13.84
N ASN A 117 12.13 -1.86 12.75
CA ASN A 117 13.49 -1.28 12.78
C ASN A 117 14.53 -2.14 13.53
N VAL A 118 14.45 -3.46 13.44
CA VAL A 118 15.42 -4.38 14.04
C VAL A 118 15.99 -5.34 13.01
N LYS A 119 17.21 -5.82 13.27
CA LYS A 119 17.81 -6.97 12.61
C LYS A 119 17.85 -8.10 13.64
N PHE A 120 17.56 -9.30 13.21
CA PHE A 120 17.52 -10.49 14.06
C PHE A 120 17.98 -11.69 13.23
N GLU A 121 18.36 -12.74 13.92
CA GLU A 121 18.65 -14.06 13.36
C GLU A 121 17.74 -15.08 14.03
N CYS A 122 17.35 -16.12 13.30
CA CYS A 122 16.52 -17.20 13.85
C CYS A 122 17.28 -18.51 13.77
N ASN A 123 17.28 -19.26 14.88
CA ASN A 123 17.66 -20.66 14.89
C ASN A 123 16.41 -21.53 15.08
N PHE A 124 15.95 -22.17 14.01
CA PHE A 124 14.86 -23.14 14.04
C PHE A 124 15.37 -24.57 14.24
N GLY A 125 16.66 -24.77 14.54
CA GLY A 125 17.34 -26.07 14.64
C GLY A 125 18.33 -26.35 13.51
N GLN A 126 18.57 -25.39 12.62
CA GLN A 126 19.56 -25.53 11.55
C GLN A 126 21.01 -25.29 12.01
N ILE A 127 21.22 -24.77 13.22
CA ILE A 127 22.53 -24.62 13.86
C ILE A 127 22.66 -25.69 14.93
N GLU A 128 23.74 -26.47 14.90
CA GLU A 128 23.96 -27.60 15.81
C GLU A 128 24.00 -27.19 17.29
N THR A 129 24.65 -26.07 17.59
CA THR A 129 24.77 -25.57 18.97
C THR A 129 23.72 -24.48 19.23
N PRO A 130 22.84 -24.67 20.23
CA PRO A 130 21.97 -23.61 20.72
C PRO A 130 22.73 -22.36 21.14
N TRP A 131 22.08 -21.19 21.01
CA TRP A 131 22.68 -19.91 21.45
C TRP A 131 22.56 -19.68 22.96
N SER A 132 21.66 -20.40 23.63
CA SER A 132 21.48 -20.41 25.09
C SER A 132 21.06 -21.81 25.53
N GLU A 133 20.96 -22.03 26.85
CA GLU A 133 20.35 -23.23 27.39
C GLU A 133 18.90 -23.37 26.90
N ILE A 134 18.50 -24.60 26.56
CA ILE A 134 17.17 -24.96 26.06
C ILE A 134 16.61 -26.05 26.95
N LYS A 135 15.32 -25.96 27.26
CA LYS A 135 14.58 -26.98 28.00
C LYS A 135 14.67 -28.35 27.31
N SER A 136 15.13 -29.37 28.03
CA SER A 136 15.46 -30.70 27.50
C SER A 136 14.27 -31.48 26.93
N GLU A 137 13.06 -31.14 27.36
CA GLU A 137 11.80 -31.75 26.95
C GLU A 137 11.25 -31.20 25.63
N TYR A 138 11.91 -30.19 25.05
CA TYR A 138 11.50 -29.58 23.79
C TYR A 138 12.46 -29.92 22.65
N ILE A 139 11.91 -29.95 21.44
CA ILE A 139 12.67 -30.09 20.20
C ILE A 139 12.56 -28.83 19.35
N PHE A 140 13.57 -28.58 18.54
CA PHE A 140 13.53 -27.55 17.53
C PHE A 140 12.49 -27.84 16.44
N VAL A 141 11.86 -26.79 15.90
CA VAL A 141 10.83 -26.89 14.85
C VAL A 141 11.35 -27.63 13.61
N GLN A 142 12.61 -27.43 13.24
CA GLN A 142 13.24 -28.11 12.10
C GLN A 142 13.39 -29.64 12.30
N ASN A 143 13.30 -30.13 13.53
CA ASN A 143 13.46 -31.54 13.88
C ASN A 143 12.12 -32.29 14.01
N ILE A 144 10.98 -31.59 13.93
CA ILE A 144 9.65 -32.22 13.93
C ILE A 144 9.51 -33.15 12.71
N PRO A 145 9.05 -34.41 12.82
CA PRO A 145 8.90 -35.29 11.65
C PRO A 145 7.99 -34.70 10.56
N LEU A 146 8.26 -34.99 9.28
CA LEU A 146 7.44 -34.46 8.17
C LEU A 146 5.98 -34.96 8.22
N SER A 147 5.72 -36.12 8.82
CA SER A 147 4.37 -36.65 9.05
C SER A 147 3.52 -35.77 9.95
N ASP A 148 4.17 -35.01 10.83
CA ASP A 148 3.53 -34.21 11.88
C ASP A 148 3.51 -32.72 11.51
N ARG A 149 4.03 -32.38 10.32
CA ARG A 149 3.99 -31.03 9.77
C ARG A 149 2.85 -30.90 8.78
N ILE A 150 2.11 -29.80 8.89
CA ILE A 150 1.08 -29.46 7.93
C ILE A 150 1.65 -28.44 6.95
N ARG A 151 1.58 -28.78 5.66
CA ARG A 151 2.03 -27.89 4.59
C ARG A 151 1.02 -26.77 4.42
N THR A 152 1.51 -25.53 4.40
CA THR A 152 0.71 -24.35 4.06
C THR A 152 0.35 -24.34 2.57
N CYS A 153 -0.47 -23.37 2.13
CA CYS A 153 -0.88 -23.21 0.73
C CYS A 153 0.31 -23.32 -0.24
N GLU A 154 0.17 -24.15 -1.29
CA GLU A 154 1.21 -24.27 -2.29
C GLU A 154 1.44 -22.93 -3.00
N PRO A 155 2.71 -22.53 -3.20
CA PRO A 155 3.00 -21.30 -3.91
C PRO A 155 2.56 -21.45 -5.36
N ILE A 156 1.94 -20.41 -5.92
CA ILE A 156 1.67 -20.37 -7.35
C ILE A 156 3.02 -20.33 -8.09
N LEU A 157 3.25 -21.33 -8.94
CA LEU A 157 4.54 -21.52 -9.60
C LEU A 157 4.73 -20.50 -10.72
N GLU A 158 3.71 -20.28 -11.54
CA GLU A 158 3.79 -19.38 -12.69
C GLU A 158 2.94 -18.13 -12.51
N LYS A 159 3.43 -17.00 -13.01
CA LYS A 159 2.74 -15.71 -12.87
C LYS A 159 1.39 -15.65 -13.59
N ASN A 160 1.26 -16.38 -14.71
CA ASN A 160 0.06 -16.51 -15.54
C ASN A 160 -1.08 -17.29 -14.87
N GLN A 161 -0.79 -18.00 -13.77
CA GLN A 161 -1.78 -18.68 -12.93
C GLN A 161 -2.28 -17.77 -11.81
N CYS A 162 -1.62 -16.63 -11.57
CA CYS A 162 -2.05 -15.66 -10.59
C CYS A 162 -3.17 -14.78 -11.16
N GLU A 163 -4.19 -14.56 -10.34
CA GLU A 163 -5.34 -13.72 -10.66
C GLU A 163 -5.27 -12.39 -9.91
N ILE A 164 -5.53 -11.30 -10.63
CA ILE A 164 -5.69 -9.96 -10.07
C ILE A 164 -7.08 -9.43 -10.42
N ILE A 165 -7.85 -9.12 -9.39
CA ILE A 165 -9.18 -8.54 -9.50
C ILE A 165 -9.10 -7.03 -9.21
N LEU A 166 -9.48 -6.22 -10.19
CA LEU A 166 -9.46 -4.76 -10.13
C LEU A 166 -10.88 -4.21 -9.96
N LEU A 167 -11.23 -3.80 -8.75
CA LEU A 167 -12.56 -3.26 -8.47
C LEU A 167 -12.71 -1.83 -9.01
N SER A 168 -13.80 -1.58 -9.71
CA SER A 168 -14.15 -0.31 -10.32
C SER A 168 -15.59 0.04 -9.96
N GLY A 169 -15.79 1.15 -9.27
CA GLY A 169 -17.12 1.58 -8.82
C GLY A 169 -17.02 2.81 -7.93
N LEU A 170 -18.13 3.53 -7.82
CA LEU A 170 -18.22 4.76 -7.01
C LEU A 170 -18.07 4.46 -5.51
N ASN A 171 -17.76 5.49 -4.72
CA ASN A 171 -17.76 5.33 -3.26
C ASN A 171 -19.18 4.99 -2.78
N GLY A 172 -19.28 4.07 -1.82
CA GLY A 172 -20.57 3.55 -1.37
C GLY A 172 -21.25 2.54 -2.31
N SER A 173 -20.64 2.19 -3.45
CA SER A 173 -21.25 1.25 -4.40
C SER A 173 -21.22 -0.22 -3.95
N GLY A 174 -20.56 -0.58 -2.85
CA GLY A 174 -20.49 -1.98 -2.37
C GLY A 174 -19.27 -2.80 -2.83
N LYS A 175 -18.20 -2.14 -3.29
CA LYS A 175 -16.94 -2.81 -3.72
C LYS A 175 -16.35 -3.74 -2.66
N THR A 176 -16.15 -3.23 -1.44
CA THR A 176 -15.56 -4.00 -0.35
C THR A 176 -16.44 -5.19 0.03
N THR A 177 -17.77 -5.00 0.06
CA THR A 177 -18.75 -6.06 0.33
C THR A 177 -18.68 -7.17 -0.71
N TRP A 178 -18.63 -6.82 -1.99
CA TRP A 178 -18.48 -7.79 -3.07
C TRP A 178 -17.15 -8.56 -2.95
N ALA A 179 -16.06 -7.86 -2.65
CA ALA A 179 -14.75 -8.47 -2.51
C ALA A 179 -14.69 -9.49 -1.36
N LYS A 180 -15.21 -9.13 -0.18
CA LYS A 180 -15.28 -10.03 0.98
C LYS A 180 -16.10 -11.30 0.65
N LYS A 181 -17.28 -11.13 0.04
CA LYS A 181 -18.11 -12.25 -0.42
C LYS A 181 -17.39 -13.15 -1.45
N TYR A 182 -16.71 -12.55 -2.42
CA TYR A 182 -15.99 -13.33 -3.46
C TYR A 182 -14.85 -14.17 -2.87
N ILE A 183 -14.17 -13.68 -1.83
CA ILE A 183 -13.14 -14.42 -1.10
C ILE A 183 -13.74 -15.63 -0.38
N GLU A 184 -14.87 -15.43 0.31
CA GLU A 184 -15.61 -16.50 1.01
C GLU A 184 -16.11 -17.59 0.06
N GLU A 185 -16.56 -17.21 -1.14
CA GLU A 185 -17.02 -18.14 -2.18
C GLU A 185 -15.86 -18.90 -2.88
N ASN A 186 -14.63 -18.39 -2.78
CA ASN A 186 -13.44 -18.94 -3.45
C ASN A 186 -12.26 -19.21 -2.49
N PRO A 187 -12.45 -20.01 -1.41
CA PRO A 187 -11.44 -20.17 -0.37
C PRO A 187 -10.14 -20.81 -0.89
N LYS A 188 -10.23 -21.67 -1.91
CA LYS A 188 -9.06 -22.34 -2.53
C LYS A 188 -8.13 -21.39 -3.27
N LYS A 189 -8.61 -20.21 -3.68
CA LYS A 189 -7.80 -19.23 -4.42
C LYS A 189 -6.98 -18.35 -3.49
N ASP A 190 -7.29 -18.30 -2.20
CA ASP A 190 -6.51 -17.60 -1.17
C ASP A 190 -6.14 -16.15 -1.57
N PHE A 191 -7.19 -15.39 -1.91
CA PHE A 191 -7.05 -14.00 -2.38
C PHE A 191 -6.59 -13.07 -1.26
N ASN A 192 -5.68 -12.15 -1.61
CA ASN A 192 -5.21 -11.09 -0.74
C ASN A 192 -5.94 -9.78 -1.06
N LEU A 193 -6.79 -9.32 -0.13
CA LEU A 193 -7.54 -8.06 -0.28
C LEU A 193 -6.67 -6.87 0.11
N LEU A 194 -6.37 -6.02 -0.86
CA LEU A 194 -5.65 -4.77 -0.67
C LEU A 194 -6.63 -3.60 -0.73
N ASN A 195 -6.96 -3.05 0.43
CA ASN A 195 -7.83 -1.89 0.57
C ASN A 195 -7.32 -0.93 1.66
N ILE A 196 -7.99 0.22 1.79
CA ILE A 196 -7.62 1.25 2.78
C ILE A 196 -7.82 0.70 4.21
N GLU A 197 -8.91 -0.02 4.44
CA GLU A 197 -9.24 -0.68 5.73
C GLU A 197 -8.11 -1.62 6.18
N TYR A 198 -7.56 -2.42 5.25
CA TYR A 198 -6.45 -3.32 5.50
C TYR A 198 -5.23 -2.56 5.99
N VAL A 199 -4.81 -1.50 5.29
CA VAL A 199 -3.64 -0.71 5.72
C VAL A 199 -3.89 -0.05 7.07
N LEU A 200 -5.08 0.52 7.30
CA LEU A 200 -5.45 1.13 8.58
C LEU A 200 -5.39 0.12 9.73
N SER A 201 -5.90 -1.10 9.52
CA SER A 201 -5.82 -2.19 10.50
C SER A 201 -4.39 -2.60 10.88
N LYS A 202 -3.38 -2.20 10.09
CA LYS A 202 -1.97 -2.46 10.40
C LYS A 202 -1.24 -1.24 10.96
N MET A 203 -1.91 -0.10 11.07
CA MET A 203 -1.36 1.14 11.64
C MET A 203 -1.87 1.37 13.08
N THR A 204 -2.19 0.28 13.78
CA THR A 204 -2.61 0.30 15.19
C THR A 204 -1.47 0.81 16.07
N ILE A 205 -1.84 1.54 17.12
CA ILE A 205 -0.94 1.92 18.22
C ILE A 205 -1.59 1.33 19.47
N ASP A 206 -0.87 0.45 20.17
CA ASP A 206 -1.36 -0.26 21.37
C ASP A 206 -2.70 -1.00 21.12
N GLY A 207 -2.80 -1.70 19.99
CA GLY A 207 -4.02 -2.45 19.61
C GLY A 207 -5.21 -1.56 19.20
N LYS A 208 -5.06 -0.24 19.17
CA LYS A 208 -6.14 0.71 18.81
C LYS A 208 -5.90 1.33 17.45
N LEU A 209 -6.97 1.42 16.66
CA LEU A 209 -6.95 2.15 15.40
C LEU A 209 -6.73 3.65 15.66
N PRO A 210 -5.92 4.33 14.83
CA PRO A 210 -5.76 5.77 14.93
C PRO A 210 -7.09 6.47 14.62
N VAL A 211 -7.45 7.46 15.45
CA VAL A 211 -8.66 8.27 15.26
C VAL A 211 -8.43 9.25 14.11
N ILE A 212 -9.05 9.00 12.96
CA ILE A 212 -9.02 9.91 11.81
C ILE A 212 -9.96 11.09 12.11
N LYS A 213 -9.39 12.27 12.36
CA LYS A 213 -10.18 13.48 12.69
C LYS A 213 -10.66 14.25 11.46
N ASP A 214 -9.97 14.09 10.33
CA ASP A 214 -10.28 14.78 9.06
C ASP A 214 -9.86 13.92 7.85
N ARG A 215 -10.49 14.12 6.69
CA ARG A 215 -10.12 13.51 5.41
C ARG A 215 -8.78 14.03 4.88
N ASN A 216 -8.41 15.26 5.23
CA ASN A 216 -7.09 15.85 4.94
C ASN A 216 -6.04 15.54 6.01
N ASP A 217 -6.37 14.65 6.95
CA ASP A 217 -5.41 14.15 7.91
C ASP A 217 -4.22 13.55 7.16
N GLY A 218 -3.01 13.98 7.53
CA GLY A 218 -1.76 13.47 6.97
C GLY A 218 -1.68 11.94 7.07
N LEU A 219 -2.42 11.33 8.01
CA LEU A 219 -2.61 9.89 8.09
C LEU A 219 -3.22 9.28 6.81
N MET A 220 -4.33 9.83 6.29
CA MET A 220 -4.99 9.27 5.10
C MET A 220 -4.09 9.38 3.87
N LEU A 221 -3.32 10.48 3.74
CA LEU A 221 -2.31 10.60 2.70
C LEU A 221 -1.25 9.50 2.81
N ARG A 222 -0.73 9.25 4.02
CA ARG A 222 0.24 8.18 4.29
C ARG A 222 -0.34 6.80 4.01
N VAL A 223 -1.58 6.54 4.41
CA VAL A 223 -2.30 5.28 4.13
C VAL A 223 -2.38 5.02 2.63
N ASN A 224 -2.76 6.04 1.85
CA ASN A 224 -2.79 5.93 0.39
C ASN A 224 -1.39 5.66 -0.20
N ILE A 225 -0.34 6.34 0.29
CA ILE A 225 1.04 6.09 -0.15
C ILE A 225 1.47 4.66 0.18
N CYS A 226 1.19 4.18 1.39
CA CYS A 226 1.47 2.81 1.82
C CYS A 226 0.74 1.78 0.95
N LEU A 227 -0.54 2.00 0.68
CA LEU A 227 -1.33 1.11 -0.17
C LEU A 227 -0.79 1.05 -1.61
N GLN A 228 -0.36 2.18 -2.19
CA GLN A 228 0.28 2.17 -3.51
C GLN A 228 1.58 1.35 -3.51
N LYS A 229 2.43 1.51 -2.48
CA LYS A 229 3.64 0.68 -2.33
C LYS A 229 3.32 -0.79 -2.15
N LEU A 230 2.29 -1.13 -1.37
CA LEU A 230 1.83 -2.52 -1.20
C LEU A 230 1.35 -3.13 -2.53
N ILE A 231 0.66 -2.36 -3.36
CA ILE A 231 0.25 -2.79 -4.71
C ILE A 231 1.47 -3.04 -5.60
N GLU A 232 2.49 -2.19 -5.54
CA GLU A 232 3.75 -2.38 -6.28
C GLU A 232 4.50 -3.64 -5.83
N ILE A 233 4.55 -3.91 -4.52
CA ILE A 233 5.11 -5.13 -3.96
C ILE A 233 4.28 -6.35 -4.38
N ALA A 234 2.94 -6.26 -4.34
CA ALA A 234 2.03 -7.34 -4.73
C ALA A 234 2.27 -7.79 -6.19
N ALA A 235 2.53 -6.85 -7.09
CA ALA A 235 2.84 -7.15 -8.50
C ALA A 235 4.14 -7.96 -8.72
N GLN A 236 4.99 -8.05 -7.69
CA GLN A 236 6.23 -8.84 -7.67
C GLN A 236 6.05 -10.20 -6.98
N ARG A 237 4.86 -10.52 -6.44
CA ARG A 237 4.59 -11.75 -5.68
C ARG A 237 3.64 -12.68 -6.42
N ARG A 238 3.96 -13.97 -6.51
CA ARG A 238 3.10 -14.99 -7.16
C ARG A 238 1.95 -15.40 -6.24
N ARG A 239 0.93 -14.53 -6.13
CA ARG A 239 -0.29 -14.72 -5.33
C ARG A 239 -1.49 -14.10 -6.01
N ASN A 240 -2.68 -14.49 -5.58
CA ASN A 240 -3.93 -13.90 -6.04
C ASN A 240 -4.26 -12.65 -5.20
N PHE A 241 -4.72 -11.59 -5.86
CA PHE A 241 -4.98 -10.30 -5.22
C PHE A 241 -6.33 -9.71 -5.66
N ILE A 242 -6.99 -9.00 -4.74
CA ILE A 242 -8.12 -8.13 -5.04
C ILE A 242 -7.74 -6.72 -4.62
N ILE A 243 -7.82 -5.76 -5.54
CA ILE A 243 -7.53 -4.35 -5.25
C ILE A 243 -8.83 -3.58 -5.14
N ASP A 244 -9.18 -3.21 -3.92
CA ASP A 244 -10.28 -2.30 -3.60
C ASP A 244 -9.73 -0.92 -3.25
N HIS A 245 -9.43 -0.16 -4.29
CA HIS A 245 -9.02 1.24 -4.18
C HIS A 245 -9.50 1.99 -5.40
N VAL A 246 -9.64 3.31 -5.30
CA VAL A 246 -10.03 4.23 -6.38
C VAL A 246 -9.41 3.80 -7.71
N ASN A 247 -10.26 3.32 -8.63
CA ASN A 247 -9.93 2.81 -9.96
C ASN A 247 -10.87 3.40 -11.02
N ILE A 248 -11.19 4.68 -10.88
CA ILE A 248 -12.26 5.31 -11.66
C ILE A 248 -11.76 5.90 -12.97
N THR A 249 -10.52 6.38 -13.08
CA THR A 249 -10.03 7.02 -14.32
C THR A 249 -9.35 6.02 -15.26
N ARG A 250 -9.35 6.31 -16.56
CA ARG A 250 -8.68 5.50 -17.58
C ARG A 250 -7.18 5.37 -17.30
N GLU A 251 -6.54 6.45 -16.85
CA GLU A 251 -5.12 6.49 -16.52
C GLU A 251 -4.80 5.57 -15.34
N THR A 252 -5.64 5.62 -14.29
CA THR A 252 -5.46 4.78 -13.09
C THR A 252 -5.66 3.31 -13.41
N GLN A 253 -6.71 2.98 -14.17
CA GLN A 253 -6.99 1.63 -14.66
C GLN A 253 -5.83 1.09 -15.49
N SER A 254 -5.35 1.87 -16.46
CA SER A 254 -4.24 1.48 -17.33
C SER A 254 -2.93 1.29 -16.56
N LYS A 255 -2.62 2.18 -15.61
CA LYS A 255 -1.41 2.07 -14.77
C LYS A 255 -1.44 0.77 -13.96
N ARG A 256 -2.57 0.43 -13.35
CA ARG A 256 -2.73 -0.81 -12.57
C ARG A 256 -2.61 -2.06 -13.42
N GLN A 257 -3.31 -2.11 -14.54
CA GLN A 257 -3.26 -3.27 -15.44
C GLN A 257 -1.83 -3.55 -15.96
N ARG A 258 -1.02 -2.51 -16.16
CA ARG A 258 0.38 -2.63 -16.57
C ARG A 258 1.29 -3.19 -15.48
N LEU A 259 1.07 -2.82 -14.21
CA LEU A 259 1.86 -3.33 -13.08
C LEU A 259 1.76 -4.86 -12.98
N PHE A 260 0.57 -5.41 -13.20
CA PHE A 260 0.31 -6.84 -13.12
C PHE A 260 0.46 -7.54 -14.49
N THR A 261 1.43 -7.12 -15.30
CA THR A 261 1.74 -7.84 -16.54
C THR A 261 2.15 -9.29 -16.23
N GLY A 262 1.49 -10.22 -16.91
CA GLY A 262 1.67 -11.66 -16.72
C GLY A 262 0.69 -12.31 -15.75
N TYR A 263 -0.17 -11.56 -15.05
CA TYR A 263 -1.30 -12.11 -14.29
C TYR A 263 -2.55 -12.19 -15.18
N GLN A 264 -3.49 -13.04 -14.79
CA GLN A 264 -4.87 -12.99 -15.26
C GLN A 264 -5.56 -11.76 -14.68
N ARG A 265 -5.83 -10.77 -15.53
CA ARG A 265 -6.36 -9.46 -15.12
C ARG A 265 -7.86 -9.39 -15.35
N ILE A 266 -8.61 -9.39 -14.25
CA ILE A 266 -10.07 -9.36 -14.24
C ILE A 266 -10.53 -8.02 -13.66
N GLY A 267 -11.38 -7.30 -14.40
CA GLY A 267 -12.06 -6.11 -13.91
C GLY A 267 -13.38 -6.47 -13.27
N VAL A 268 -13.78 -5.77 -12.21
CA VAL A 268 -15.13 -5.89 -11.65
C VAL A 268 -15.75 -4.50 -11.62
N ALA A 269 -16.89 -4.35 -12.28
CA ALA A 269 -17.59 -3.07 -12.41
C ALA A 269 -18.88 -3.10 -11.60
N ILE A 270 -18.92 -2.35 -10.50
CA ILE A 270 -20.11 -2.24 -9.65
C ILE A 270 -20.70 -0.86 -9.86
N ILE A 271 -21.81 -0.82 -10.60
CA ILE A 271 -22.48 0.39 -11.06
C ILE A 271 -23.96 0.28 -10.67
N PRO A 272 -24.30 0.52 -9.39
CA PRO A 272 -25.70 0.57 -8.98
C PRO A 272 -26.39 1.75 -9.66
N ASP A 273 -27.71 1.65 -9.79
CA ASP A 273 -28.53 2.79 -10.16
C ASP A 273 -28.44 3.92 -9.11
N GLU A 274 -28.97 5.09 -9.45
CA GLU A 274 -28.83 6.27 -8.58
C GLU A 274 -29.61 6.15 -7.27
N ASP A 275 -30.75 5.47 -7.27
CA ASP A 275 -31.60 5.33 -6.09
C ASP A 275 -31.03 4.28 -5.14
N GLU A 276 -30.49 3.18 -5.68
CA GLU A 276 -29.77 2.15 -4.94
C GLU A 276 -28.45 2.70 -4.38
N LEU A 277 -27.71 3.51 -5.15
CA LEU A 277 -26.51 4.18 -4.63
C LEU A 277 -26.85 5.09 -3.44
N LYS A 278 -27.93 5.87 -3.53
CA LYS A 278 -28.40 6.70 -2.39
C LYS A 278 -28.76 5.85 -1.19
N ARG A 279 -29.55 4.77 -1.38
CA ARG A 279 -29.90 3.83 -0.30
C ARG A 279 -28.66 3.25 0.39
N ARG A 280 -27.63 2.88 -0.38
CA ARG A 280 -26.37 2.35 0.17
C ARG A 280 -25.61 3.40 0.98
N ILE A 281 -25.54 4.64 0.48
CA ILE A 281 -24.90 5.74 1.20
C ILE A 281 -25.65 6.04 2.50
N GLU A 282 -26.97 6.12 2.47
CA GLU A 282 -27.80 6.33 3.67
C GLU A 282 -27.61 5.21 4.70
N LYS A 283 -27.44 3.96 4.22
CA LYS A 283 -27.15 2.82 5.11
C LYS A 283 -25.76 2.94 5.74
N LEU A 284 -24.74 3.39 5.00
CA LEU A 284 -23.40 3.64 5.54
C LEU A 284 -23.40 4.79 6.55
N GLU A 285 -24.17 5.85 6.30
CA GLU A 285 -24.31 6.97 7.22
C GLU A 285 -24.98 6.56 8.53
N LYS A 286 -26.03 5.73 8.47
CA LYS A 286 -26.77 5.26 9.66
C LYS A 286 -26.01 4.21 10.47
N ASN A 287 -25.34 3.27 9.80
CA ASN A 287 -24.76 2.11 10.48
C ASN A 287 -23.30 2.31 10.86
N GLU A 288 -22.53 3.01 10.03
CA GLU A 288 -21.07 3.13 10.17
C GLU A 288 -20.64 4.57 10.51
N ASN A 289 -21.59 5.51 10.62
CA ASN A 289 -21.33 6.95 10.78
C ASN A 289 -20.38 7.52 9.71
N ILE A 290 -20.36 6.93 8.51
CA ILE A 290 -19.52 7.40 7.40
C ILE A 290 -20.34 8.32 6.50
N THR A 291 -20.10 9.62 6.60
CA THR A 291 -20.72 10.62 5.71
C THR A 291 -19.89 10.83 4.46
N ILE A 292 -20.50 10.62 3.28
CA ILE A 292 -19.84 10.85 1.99
C ILE A 292 -20.39 12.14 1.38
N PRO A 293 -19.59 13.23 1.28
CA PRO A 293 -20.07 14.47 0.69
C PRO A 293 -20.56 14.28 -0.74
N LEU A 294 -21.76 14.79 -1.04
CA LEU A 294 -22.39 14.72 -2.37
C LEU A 294 -21.49 15.24 -3.49
N GLN A 295 -20.68 16.27 -3.19
CA GLN A 295 -19.72 16.84 -4.15
C GLN A 295 -18.69 15.80 -4.63
N TRP A 296 -18.23 14.89 -3.76
CA TRP A 296 -17.25 13.87 -4.15
C TRP A 296 -17.86 12.80 -5.04
N ILE A 297 -19.13 12.46 -4.80
CA ILE A 297 -19.87 11.54 -5.64
C ILE A 297 -20.02 12.14 -7.04
N LYS A 298 -20.36 13.44 -7.13
CA LYS A 298 -20.43 14.15 -8.41
C LYS A 298 -19.10 14.16 -9.15
N GLU A 299 -18.00 14.48 -8.47
CA GLU A 299 -16.66 14.48 -9.06
C GLU A 299 -16.19 13.07 -9.46
N ALA A 300 -16.53 12.05 -8.68
CA ALA A 300 -16.21 10.66 -9.00
C ALA A 300 -17.02 10.17 -10.21
N LYS A 301 -18.31 10.51 -10.30
CA LYS A 301 -19.16 10.25 -11.47
C LYS A 301 -18.55 10.87 -12.73
N ALA A 302 -18.07 12.11 -12.66
CA ALA A 302 -17.42 12.81 -13.77
C ALA A 302 -16.16 12.11 -14.30
N LYS A 303 -15.37 11.55 -13.39
CA LYS A 303 -14.08 10.91 -13.67
C LYS A 303 -14.21 9.43 -13.99
N PHE A 304 -15.39 8.85 -13.81
CA PHE A 304 -15.61 7.42 -13.95
C PHE A 304 -15.50 6.99 -15.42
N ASN A 305 -14.57 6.09 -15.67
CA ASN A 305 -14.33 5.42 -16.93
C ASN A 305 -14.86 4.00 -16.83
N PHE A 306 -15.79 3.66 -17.72
CA PHE A 306 -16.39 2.34 -17.77
C PHE A 306 -15.33 1.30 -18.17
N PRO A 307 -15.04 0.29 -17.32
CA PRO A 307 -14.08 -0.76 -17.65
C PRO A 307 -14.65 -1.67 -18.74
N GLN A 308 -13.81 -2.04 -19.70
CA GLN A 308 -14.14 -2.93 -20.83
C GLN A 308 -12.98 -3.88 -21.09
N LYS A 309 -13.28 -5.05 -21.67
CA LYS A 309 -12.26 -6.00 -22.11
C LYS A 309 -11.25 -5.30 -23.04
N SER A 310 -9.98 -5.57 -22.82
CA SER A 310 -8.89 -4.99 -23.61
C SER A 310 -7.71 -5.95 -23.64
N THR A 311 -6.68 -5.66 -24.43
CA THR A 311 -5.44 -6.47 -24.44
C THR A 311 -4.78 -6.57 -23.05
N SER A 312 -5.05 -5.63 -22.15
CA SER A 312 -4.51 -5.59 -20.78
C SER A 312 -5.51 -6.02 -19.70
N LEU A 313 -6.75 -6.30 -20.06
CA LEU A 313 -7.84 -6.69 -19.14
C LEU A 313 -8.65 -7.82 -19.81
N GLU A 314 -8.40 -9.04 -19.37
CA GLU A 314 -8.89 -10.27 -20.01
C GLU A 314 -10.40 -10.42 -19.89
N ASP A 315 -10.94 -10.08 -18.73
CA ASP A 315 -12.38 -10.14 -18.49
C ASP A 315 -12.88 -8.97 -17.63
N VAL A 316 -14.18 -8.70 -17.72
CA VAL A 316 -14.88 -7.75 -16.86
C VAL A 316 -16.18 -8.36 -16.37
N ILE A 317 -16.30 -8.47 -15.04
CA ILE A 317 -17.48 -8.96 -14.36
C ILE A 317 -18.37 -7.77 -14.00
N TYR A 318 -19.66 -7.88 -14.30
CA TYR A 318 -20.70 -6.94 -13.90
C TYR A 318 -21.64 -7.66 -12.92
N PRO A 319 -21.44 -7.54 -11.59
CA PRO A 319 -22.10 -8.43 -10.63
C PRO A 319 -23.61 -8.26 -10.51
N GLU A 320 -24.12 -7.05 -10.79
CA GLU A 320 -25.52 -6.68 -10.50
C GLU A 320 -26.36 -6.49 -11.76
N LEU A 321 -25.71 -6.26 -12.91
CA LEU A 321 -26.36 -5.87 -14.17
C LEU A 321 -25.69 -6.59 -15.33
N SER A 322 -26.43 -6.80 -16.43
CA SER A 322 -25.83 -7.20 -17.69
C SER A 322 -24.88 -6.10 -18.21
N TYR A 323 -23.99 -6.45 -19.15
CA TYR A 323 -23.11 -5.45 -19.79
C TYR A 323 -23.92 -4.29 -20.37
N ASP A 324 -25.02 -4.59 -21.07
CA ASP A 324 -25.86 -3.60 -21.75
C ASP A 324 -26.56 -2.69 -20.74
N ASP A 325 -27.12 -3.26 -19.66
CA ASP A 325 -27.78 -2.48 -18.61
C ASP A 325 -26.79 -1.60 -17.84
N ALA A 326 -25.62 -2.15 -17.48
CA ALA A 326 -24.57 -1.39 -16.82
C ALA A 326 -24.05 -0.24 -17.70
N LYS A 327 -23.97 -0.47 -19.02
CA LYS A 327 -23.58 0.54 -20.00
C LYS A 327 -24.63 1.64 -20.13
N LEU A 328 -25.93 1.30 -20.12
CA LEU A 328 -27.03 2.27 -20.12
C LEU A 328 -27.00 3.17 -18.89
N VAL A 329 -26.81 2.59 -17.69
CA VAL A 329 -26.69 3.34 -16.43
C VAL A 329 -25.47 4.27 -16.49
N TYR A 330 -24.32 3.78 -16.96
CA TYR A 330 -23.12 4.59 -17.14
C TYR A 330 -23.35 5.77 -18.10
N ASP A 331 -23.94 5.52 -19.26
CA ASP A 331 -24.18 6.54 -20.28
C ASP A 331 -25.22 7.57 -19.80
N LYS A 332 -26.17 7.18 -18.94
CA LYS A 332 -27.08 8.11 -18.26
C LYS A 332 -26.31 9.01 -17.28
N ILE A 333 -25.50 8.43 -16.39
CA ILE A 333 -24.66 9.18 -15.43
C ILE A 333 -23.78 10.21 -16.14
N ARG A 334 -23.22 9.83 -17.29
CA ARG A 334 -22.36 10.72 -18.09
C ARG A 334 -23.15 11.86 -18.74
N ARG A 335 -24.35 11.58 -19.28
CA ARG A 335 -25.26 12.60 -19.83
C ARG A 335 -25.70 13.61 -18.76
N ASP A 336 -26.13 13.12 -17.60
CA ASP A 336 -26.59 13.97 -16.50
C ASP A 336 -25.45 14.89 -16.00
N TYR A 337 -24.22 14.38 -15.99
CA TYR A 337 -23.03 15.17 -15.67
C TYR A 337 -22.73 16.26 -16.73
N ASP A 338 -22.76 15.91 -18.02
CA ASP A 338 -22.49 16.86 -19.10
C ASP A 338 -23.53 17.99 -19.12
N GLN A 339 -24.81 17.67 -18.84
CA GLN A 339 -25.88 18.66 -18.66
C GLN A 339 -25.60 19.59 -17.48
N TYR A 340 -25.27 19.06 -16.30
CA TYR A 340 -24.90 19.86 -15.12
C TYR A 340 -23.67 20.76 -15.37
N ARG A 341 -22.68 20.26 -16.12
CA ARG A 341 -21.49 21.05 -16.48
C ARG A 341 -21.83 22.20 -17.43
N SER A 342 -22.81 22.00 -18.32
CA SER A 342 -23.26 23.03 -19.25
C SER A 342 -24.05 24.15 -18.55
N SER A 343 -24.93 23.82 -17.59
CA SER A 343 -25.66 24.82 -16.79
C SER A 343 -24.75 25.59 -15.83
N SER A 344 -23.78 24.92 -15.19
CA SER A 344 -22.81 25.58 -14.31
C SER A 344 -21.86 26.55 -15.03
N ARG A 345 -21.80 26.49 -16.38
CA ARG A 345 -21.01 27.41 -17.22
C ARG A 345 -21.82 28.62 -17.68
N SER A 346 -23.16 28.55 -17.76
CA SER A 346 -23.98 29.72 -18.07
C SER A 346 -24.03 30.71 -16.90
N ASP A 347 -24.03 30.21 -15.65
CA ASP A 347 -24.10 31.07 -14.45
C ASP A 347 -22.83 31.89 -14.18
N ARG A 348 -21.71 31.61 -14.87
CA ARG A 348 -20.47 32.41 -14.73
C ARG A 348 -20.38 33.58 -15.70
N HIS A 349 -21.34 33.73 -16.61
CA HIS A 349 -21.28 34.76 -17.65
C HIS A 349 -22.04 36.05 -17.31
N ASP A 350 -22.82 36.06 -16.23
CA ASP A 350 -23.68 37.20 -15.87
C ASP A 350 -23.03 38.20 -14.89
N ASP A 351 -21.92 37.85 -14.21
CA ASP A 351 -21.27 38.77 -13.26
C ASP A 351 -20.33 39.81 -13.91
N TYR A 352 -20.10 39.76 -15.23
CA TYR A 352 -19.19 40.69 -15.92
C TYR A 352 -19.87 41.92 -16.53
N HIS A 353 -21.21 42.01 -16.50
CA HIS A 353 -21.95 43.08 -17.16
C HIS A 353 -22.42 44.23 -16.26
N SER A 354 -22.16 44.18 -14.95
CA SER A 354 -22.63 45.23 -14.01
C SER A 354 -21.68 46.45 -13.87
N SER A 355 -20.41 46.38 -14.27
CA SER A 355 -19.43 47.45 -13.96
C SER A 355 -19.10 48.44 -15.10
N ARG A 356 -19.88 48.49 -16.19
CA ARG A 356 -19.54 49.32 -17.37
C ARG A 356 -20.31 50.65 -17.52
N ASN A 357 -21.08 51.06 -16.51
CA ASN A 357 -21.79 52.35 -16.52
C ASN A 357 -21.30 53.27 -15.39
N ASN A 358 -20.07 53.79 -15.53
CA ASN A 358 -19.69 55.09 -14.97
C ASN A 358 -18.33 55.52 -15.50
N ASN A 359 -18.31 56.21 -16.64
CA ASN A 359 -17.41 57.36 -16.88
C ASN A 359 -17.63 57.90 -18.30
N ASN A 360 -18.71 58.67 -18.45
CA ASN A 360 -18.81 59.71 -19.46
C ASN A 360 -18.65 61.06 -18.74
N ASN A 361 -17.43 61.57 -18.66
CA ASN A 361 -17.20 63.02 -18.66
C ASN A 361 -15.71 63.34 -18.86
N SER A 362 -15.39 63.75 -20.09
CA SER A 362 -14.74 65.04 -20.39
C SER A 362 -13.88 64.90 -21.64
N ARG A 363 -14.40 65.44 -22.75
CA ARG A 363 -13.67 65.73 -23.98
C ARG A 363 -13.04 67.12 -23.90
N ASN A 364 -12.00 67.31 -24.71
CA ASN A 364 -11.27 68.54 -25.07
C ASN A 364 -9.94 68.67 -24.30
N ARG A 365 -8.78 68.99 -24.90
CA ARG A 365 -8.54 69.89 -26.04
C ARG A 365 -7.10 69.70 -26.58
N TYR A 366 -6.95 70.11 -27.83
CA TYR A 366 -5.82 70.24 -28.75
C TYR A 366 -4.44 70.76 -28.27
N ASP A 367 -3.48 70.59 -29.19
CA ASP A 367 -2.20 71.28 -29.46
C ASP A 367 -0.92 70.62 -28.91
N ASP A 368 0.01 70.11 -29.72
CA ASP A 368 0.77 70.65 -30.87
C ASP A 368 2.02 71.43 -30.42
N ARG A 369 3.17 71.03 -31.01
CA ARG A 369 4.46 71.73 -31.18
C ARG A 369 5.60 71.70 -30.15
N ASP A 370 6.77 71.47 -30.78
CA ASP A 370 8.08 72.12 -30.57
C ASP A 370 8.95 71.66 -29.40
N ARG A 371 10.29 71.66 -29.43
CA ARG A 371 11.37 71.71 -30.45
C ARG A 371 12.69 71.66 -29.64
N ARG A 372 13.72 71.06 -30.23
CA ARG A 372 15.16 71.43 -30.15
C ARG A 372 16.04 71.10 -28.93
N SER A 373 17.27 70.72 -29.34
CA SER A 373 18.59 70.81 -28.68
C SER A 373 19.04 69.52 -28.00
N GLY A 374 20.10 68.81 -28.38
CA GLY A 374 21.26 69.14 -29.21
C GLY A 374 22.52 68.83 -28.39
N ASP A 375 23.30 67.81 -28.75
CA ASP A 375 24.77 67.82 -28.60
C ASP A 375 25.45 66.52 -29.13
N ARG A 376 26.32 66.75 -30.13
CA ARG A 376 27.69 66.24 -30.34
C ARG A 376 27.99 64.73 -30.36
N ASP A 377 28.35 64.31 -31.58
CA ASP A 377 29.60 63.64 -31.96
C ASP A 377 30.30 62.73 -30.94
N ARG A 378 30.40 61.45 -31.31
CA ARG A 378 31.71 60.76 -31.41
C ARG A 378 31.59 59.45 -32.18
N ASP A 379 32.48 59.34 -33.16
CA ASP A 379 32.82 58.15 -33.91
C ASP A 379 32.98 56.89 -33.03
N ARG A 380 32.44 55.77 -33.49
CA ARG A 380 33.27 54.62 -33.91
C ARG A 380 32.41 53.44 -34.35
N GLU A 381 32.73 52.99 -35.55
CA GLU A 381 32.52 51.67 -36.11
C GLU A 381 32.49 50.54 -35.07
N ARG A 382 31.45 49.70 -35.10
CA ARG A 382 31.58 48.30 -35.54
C ARG A 382 30.23 47.60 -35.58
N ASN A 383 29.85 47.28 -36.82
CA ASN A 383 28.82 46.34 -37.23
C ASN A 383 28.79 45.04 -36.42
N ARG A 384 27.57 44.58 -36.09
CA ARG A 384 27.13 43.24 -36.51
C ARG A 384 25.60 43.13 -36.48
N ASP A 385 25.01 43.44 -37.62
CA ASP A 385 23.68 42.99 -37.98
C ASP A 385 23.78 41.88 -39.04
N ARG A 386 23.05 40.80 -38.76
CA ARG A 386 22.11 40.11 -39.65
C ARG A 386 22.58 39.26 -40.84
N TYR A 387 22.07 38.02 -40.75
CA TYR A 387 21.36 37.22 -41.77
C TYR A 387 22.06 36.92 -43.09
N ALA A 388 22.26 35.63 -43.36
CA ALA A 388 21.83 35.01 -44.62
C ALA A 388 22.01 33.48 -44.64
N ARG A 389 20.97 32.79 -45.16
CA ARG A 389 21.02 31.56 -45.99
C ARG A 389 21.33 30.23 -45.27
N SER A 390 20.80 29.06 -45.64
CA SER A 390 19.89 28.67 -46.73
C SER A 390 19.36 27.24 -46.46
N ARG A 391 18.08 27.04 -46.78
CA ARG A 391 17.43 25.89 -47.42
C ARG A 391 18.24 24.59 -47.68
N SER A 392 17.68 23.49 -47.13
CA SER A 392 16.98 22.40 -47.86
C SER A 392 17.73 21.17 -48.39
N ARG A 393 17.03 20.03 -48.19
CA ARG A 393 16.99 18.75 -48.95
C ARG A 393 17.81 17.55 -48.46
N ASP A 394 17.05 16.60 -47.88
CA ASP A 394 16.88 15.21 -48.32
C ASP A 394 17.90 14.62 -49.31
N ARG A 395 18.56 13.52 -48.92
CA ARG A 395 18.35 12.17 -49.49
C ARG A 395 19.34 11.12 -48.97
N ASP A 396 18.76 10.03 -48.48
CA ASP A 396 18.99 8.62 -48.87
C ASP A 396 20.37 7.92 -48.82
N ARG A 397 20.27 6.65 -48.35
CA ARG A 397 21.06 5.43 -48.61
C ARG A 397 22.33 5.24 -47.77
N ARG A 398 22.34 4.27 -46.84
CA ARG A 398 22.45 2.78 -46.96
C ARG A 398 23.91 2.29 -47.05
N THR A 399 24.10 1.18 -46.33
CA THR A 399 25.13 0.11 -46.38
C THR A 399 26.46 0.26 -45.64
N SER A 400 26.55 -0.55 -44.57
CA SER A 400 27.50 -1.66 -44.37
C SER A 400 28.82 -1.44 -43.60
N ARG A 401 28.89 -2.20 -42.48
CA ARG A 401 29.97 -3.09 -41.99
C ARG A 401 31.35 -2.50 -41.66
N GLU A 402 31.73 -2.66 -40.38
CA GLU A 402 32.91 -3.40 -39.84
C GLU A 402 33.14 -2.91 -38.39
N ASP A 403 32.97 -3.78 -37.39
CA ASP A 403 34.02 -4.55 -36.71
C ASP A 403 35.01 -3.67 -35.92
N SER A 404 34.92 -3.73 -34.58
CA SER A 404 36.07 -4.13 -33.75
C SER A 404 35.72 -4.15 -32.25
N ARG A 405 35.93 -5.33 -31.69
CA ARG A 405 36.05 -5.73 -30.29
C ARG A 405 36.95 -4.79 -29.48
N PHE A 406 36.62 -4.58 -28.20
CA PHE A 406 37.65 -4.47 -27.16
C PHE A 406 37.17 -5.12 -25.86
N SER A 407 38.02 -6.02 -25.36
CA SER A 407 37.91 -6.79 -24.12
C SER A 407 39.20 -6.55 -23.33
N SER A 408 39.08 -6.62 -22.00
CA SER A 408 40.16 -6.80 -21.01
C SER A 408 41.03 -5.55 -20.72
N SER A 409 41.53 -5.27 -19.52
CA SER A 409 41.58 -6.00 -18.25
C SER A 409 42.20 -5.11 -17.14
N HIS A 410 41.82 -5.36 -15.87
CA HIS A 410 42.60 -5.34 -14.61
C HIS A 410 43.55 -4.18 -14.21
N ARG A 411 43.36 -3.72 -12.96
CA ARG A 411 44.33 -3.54 -11.85
C ARG A 411 43.53 -3.03 -10.64
N ASN A 412 43.21 -3.81 -9.61
CA ASN A 412 44.03 -4.21 -8.45
C ASN A 412 45.05 -3.17 -8.00
N ASP A 413 44.79 -2.53 -6.85
CA ASP A 413 45.82 -2.11 -5.92
C ASP A 413 45.31 -2.28 -4.47
N ASN A 414 46.03 -3.15 -3.76
CA ASN A 414 46.02 -3.30 -2.31
C ASN A 414 46.85 -2.17 -1.69
N TYR A 415 46.43 -1.63 -0.55
CA TYR A 415 47.35 -1.05 0.43
C TYR A 415 47.07 -1.62 1.82
N ARG A 416 48.11 -2.21 2.39
CA ARG A 416 48.16 -2.90 3.68
C ARG A 416 49.12 -2.14 4.59
N GLY A 417 48.66 -1.80 5.80
CA GLY A 417 49.46 -1.88 7.03
C GLY A 417 50.13 -0.62 7.58
N GLY A 418 49.97 -0.41 8.90
CA GLY A 418 51.09 0.01 9.75
C GLY A 418 50.83 0.94 10.96
N TYR A 419 50.67 0.35 12.15
CA TYR A 419 51.17 0.76 13.49
C TYR A 419 50.69 2.03 14.26
N SER A 420 49.93 1.77 15.35
CA SER A 420 50.23 1.98 16.79
C SER A 420 50.92 3.26 17.32
N ARG A 421 50.24 4.02 18.21
CA ARG A 421 50.58 4.33 19.64
C ARG A 421 49.93 5.64 20.16
N GLY A 422 49.17 5.51 21.25
CA GLY A 422 49.41 6.16 22.55
C GLY A 422 49.11 7.66 22.77
N GLY A 423 48.31 7.92 23.82
CA GLY A 423 48.53 8.98 24.80
C GLY A 423 47.72 10.28 24.63
N GLY A 424 46.91 10.59 25.65
CA GLY A 424 46.18 11.85 25.80
C GLY A 424 44.83 11.67 26.47
#